data_AF-A0A1Q9QYU5-F1
#
_entry.id   AF-A0A1Q9QYU5-F1
#
_cell.length_a   1.000
_cell.length_b   1.000
_cell.length_c   1.000
_cell.angle_alpha   90.00
_cell.angle_beta   90.00
_cell.angle_gamma   90.00
#
_symmetry.space_group_name_H-M   'P 1'
#
loop_
_entity.id
_entity.type
_entity.pdbx_description
1 polymer ?
#
loop_
_entity_poly.entity_id
_entity_poly.type
_entity_poly.pdbx_seq_one_letter_code
_entity_poly.pdbx_strand_id
1 'polypeptide(L)' 'MNRQKKLQQLFKAKAKKASAKLAPKNRNTYVSKADRLKLAAEAGDGASAVPESQPDSTTTVIN' A
#
# COMPACT_ATOMS: atom_id res chain seq x y z
N MET A 1 29.36 7.52 -23.02
CA MET A 1 28.77 6.55 -23.97
C MET A 1 29.71 5.35 -24.13
N ASN A 2 29.42 4.27 -23.42
CA ASN A 2 30.07 2.95 -23.48
C ASN A 2 28.95 1.95 -23.10
N ARG A 3 28.87 0.76 -23.69
CA ARG A 3 27.73 -0.18 -23.55
C ARG A 3 27.38 -0.45 -22.09
N GLN A 4 28.40 -0.64 -21.25
CA GLN A 4 28.24 -0.86 -19.82
C GLN A 4 27.53 0.31 -19.11
N LYS A 5 27.90 1.56 -19.40
CA LYS A 5 27.24 2.75 -18.85
C LYS A 5 25.79 2.85 -19.30
N LYS A 6 25.52 2.52 -20.57
CA LYS A 6 24.15 2.53 -21.14
C LYS A 6 23.25 1.47 -20.47
N LEU A 7 23.77 0.26 -20.27
CA LEU A 7 23.04 -0.80 -19.56
C LEU A 7 22.74 -0.43 -18.11
N GLN A 8 23.73 0.09 -17.38
CA GLN A 8 23.52 0.54 -16.00
C GLN A 8 22.48 1.67 -15.91
N GLN A 9 22.51 2.64 -16.83
CA GLN A 9 21.50 3.69 -16.88
C GLN A 9 20.09 3.12 -17.12
N LEU A 10 19.96 2.16 -18.04
CA LEU A 10 18.70 1.50 -18.35
C LEU A 10 18.14 0.75 -17.14
N PHE A 11 18.98 -0.02 -16.45
CA PHE A 11 18.58 -0.81 -15.28
C PHE A 11 18.20 0.09 -14.10
N LYS A 12 18.96 1.15 -13.82
CA LYS A 12 18.61 2.15 -12.79
C LYS A 12 17.26 2.80 -13.09
N ALA A 13 17.01 3.18 -14.34
CA ALA A 13 15.73 3.77 -14.73
C ALA A 13 14.55 2.80 -14.56
N LYS A 14 14.72 1.52 -14.94
CA LYS A 14 13.69 0.49 -14.75
C LYS A 14 13.43 0.21 -13.27
N ALA A 15 14.47 0.08 -12.46
CA ALA A 15 14.35 -0.14 -11.01
C ALA A 15 13.59 1.01 -10.34
N LYS A 16 13.93 2.27 -10.66
CA LYS A 16 13.24 3.47 -10.14
C LYS A 16 11.76 3.51 -10.54
N LYS A 17 11.42 3.07 -11.76
CA LYS A 17 10.03 3.00 -12.22
C LYS A 17 9.25 1.90 -11.50
N ALA A 18 9.85 0.74 -11.27
CA ALA A 18 9.22 -0.35 -10.54
C ALA A 18 8.99 0.02 -9.07
N SER A 19 9.99 0.60 -8.41
CA SER A 19 9.87 1.05 -7.02
C SER A 19 8.83 2.15 -6.84
N ALA A 20 8.75 3.11 -7.77
CA ALA A 20 7.72 4.15 -7.72
C ALA A 20 6.29 3.63 -7.89
N LYS A 21 6.12 2.50 -8.60
CA LYS A 21 4.80 1.86 -8.76
C LYS A 21 4.40 1.03 -7.55
N LEU A 22 5.36 0.32 -6.96
CA LEU A 22 5.13 -0.52 -5.79
C LEU A 22 5.05 0.29 -4.48
N ALA A 23 5.71 1.45 -4.44
CA ALA A 23 5.75 2.28 -3.25
C ALA A 23 4.34 2.78 -2.88
N PRO A 24 3.89 2.55 -1.64
CA PRO A 24 2.65 3.16 -1.15
C PRO A 24 2.79 4.68 -1.15
N LYS A 25 1.67 5.39 -1.34
CA LYS A 25 1.63 6.84 -1.15
C LYS A 25 1.83 7.13 0.34
N ASN A 26 3.08 7.35 0.74
CA ASN A 26 3.50 7.60 2.12
C ASN A 26 3.02 8.94 2.71
N ARG A 27 2.10 9.64 2.04
CA ARG A 27 1.50 10.87 2.55
C ARG A 27 0.00 10.68 2.64
N ASN A 28 -0.52 10.98 3.82
CA ASN A 28 -1.95 11.15 4.02
C ASN A 28 -2.40 12.28 3.08
N THR A 29 -3.33 11.96 2.17
CA THR A 29 -3.91 12.95 1.27
C THR A 29 -4.46 14.10 2.12
N TYR A 30 -4.05 15.33 1.81
CA TYR A 30 -4.62 16.50 2.46
C TYR A 30 -6.06 16.65 1.97
N VAL A 31 -6.99 16.27 2.82
CA VAL A 31 -8.43 16.41 2.60
C VAL A 31 -8.89 17.65 3.37
N SER A 32 -9.57 18.57 2.69
CA SER A 32 -10.10 19.79 3.30
C SER A 32 -11.09 19.45 4.42
N LYS A 33 -11.37 20.38 5.34
CA LYS A 33 -12.33 20.14 6.45
C LYS A 33 -13.71 19.71 5.92
N ALA A 34 -14.15 20.28 4.80
CA ALA A 34 -15.43 19.94 4.17
C ALA A 34 -15.42 18.52 3.58
N ASP A 35 -14.34 18.14 2.92
CA ASP A 35 -14.23 16.83 2.28
C ASP A 35 -14.03 15.72 3.31
N ARG A 36 -13.44 16.02 4.47
CA ARG A 36 -13.33 15.06 5.59
C ARG A 36 -14.70 14.74 6.18
N LEU A 37 -15.61 15.72 6.27
CA LEU A 37 -16.99 15.50 6.73
C LEU A 37 -17.77 14.63 5.73
N LYS A 38 -17.58 14.87 4.42
CA LYS A 38 -18.20 14.05 3.36
C LYS A 38 -17.68 12.62 3.38
N LEU A 39 -16.36 12.42 3.49
CA LEU A 39 -15.76 11.09 3.57
C LEU A 39 -16.10 10.36 4.87
N ALA A 40 -16.31 11.06 5.99
CA ALA A 40 -16.79 10.44 7.23
C ALA A 40 -18.26 10.00 7.13
N ALA A 41 -19.11 10.78 6.44
CA ALA A 41 -20.49 10.41 6.15
C ALA A 41 -20.57 9.20 5.20
N GLU A 42 -19.75 9.16 4.14
CA GLU A 42 -19.71 8.03 3.21
C GLU A 42 -19.02 6.77 3.79
N ALA A 43 -17.99 6.94 4.64
CA ALA A 43 -17.35 5.82 5.34
C ALA A 43 -18.24 5.22 6.45
N GLY A 44 -19.24 5.98 6.93
CA GLY A 44 -20.26 5.50 7.87
C GLY A 44 -21.18 4.43 7.27
N ASP A 45 -21.36 4.40 5.95
CA ASP A 45 -22.19 3.41 5.25
C ASP A 45 -21.41 2.20 4.70
N GLY A 46 -20.07 2.22 4.75
CA GLY A 46 -19.22 1.18 4.14
C GLY A 46 -18.40 0.32 5.12
N ALA A 47 -18.43 0.61 6.43
CA ALA A 47 -17.55 -0.04 7.41
C ALA A 47 -18.28 -0.94 8.42
N SER A 48 -19.50 -1.39 8.12
CA SER A 48 -20.15 -2.51 8.83
C SER A 48 -20.00 -3.82 8.06
N ALA A 49 -18.75 -4.27 7.88
CA ALA A 49 -18.45 -5.66 7.57
C ALA A 49 -17.16 -6.06 8.29
N VAL A 50 -17.24 -6.01 9.62
CA VAL A 50 -16.46 -6.88 10.50
C VAL A 50 -17.06 -8.28 10.35
N PRO A 51 -16.30 -9.28 9.86
CA PRO A 51 -16.35 -10.58 10.50
C PRO A 51 -15.11 -10.71 11.37
N GLU A 52 -15.37 -10.53 12.65
CA GLU A 52 -14.64 -11.07 13.78
C GLU A 52 -14.53 -12.59 13.57
N SER A 53 -13.32 -13.11 13.34
CA SER A 53 -13.04 -14.53 13.60
C SER A 53 -11.92 -14.60 14.62
N GLN A 54 -12.29 -15.09 15.80
CA GLN A 54 -11.49 -15.31 16.99
C GLN A 54 -10.19 -16.09 16.71
N PRO A 55 -9.11 -15.88 17.49
CA PRO A 55 -7.96 -16.77 17.50
C PRO A 55 -8.28 -18.05 18.28
N ASP A 56 -8.82 -19.07 17.62
CA ASP A 56 -8.90 -20.41 18.21
C ASP A 56 -7.52 -21.09 18.14
N SER A 57 -7.02 -21.41 19.33
CA SER A 57 -5.82 -22.18 19.61
C SER A 57 -5.90 -23.60 19.03
N THR A 58 -4.98 -23.96 18.13
CA THR A 58 -4.66 -25.37 17.88
C THR A 58 -3.15 -25.57 17.79
N THR A 59 -2.59 -25.99 18.92
CA THR A 59 -1.33 -26.72 19.06
C THR A 59 -1.08 -27.66 17.88
N THR A 60 0.04 -27.49 17.17
CA THR A 60 0.65 -28.58 16.38
C THR A 60 2.08 -28.76 16.89
N VAL A 61 2.23 -29.82 17.68
CA VAL A 61 3.50 -30.40 18.11
C VAL A 61 4.27 -30.82 16.86
N ILE A 62 5.49 -30.30 16.69
CA ILE A 62 6.45 -30.81 15.72
C ILE A 62 7.43 -31.70 16.51
N ASN A 63 7.48 -32.97 16.15
CA ASN A 63 8.50 -33.92 16.59
C ASN A 63 9.88 -33.55 16.05
#